data_AF-A0A955EJV0-F1
#
_entry.id   AF-A0A955EJV0-F1
#
_cell.length_a   1.000
_cell.length_b   1.000
_cell.length_c   1.000
_cell.angle_alpha   90.00
_cell.angle_beta   90.00
_cell.angle_gamma   90.00
#
_symmetry.space_group_name_H-M   'P 1'
#
loop_
_entity.id
_entity.type
_entity.pdbx_description
1 polymer ?
#
loop_
_entity_poly.entity_id
_entity_poly.type
_entity_poly.pdbx_seq_one_letter_code
_entity_poly.pdbx_strand_id
1 'polypeptide(L)'
;MKHWLTILGVALLSLLAPDAPAAEGDTPAAPDAQASEAPAEPVATFAESVDLTPLDRIAVQWEGRVKSFYSLARETTGGITGPRGLEGQSPVFTYLDLMFRPESYHHRDMVYVKNQAMRGEIANQLLEARAVDEAWAEHFTSRGQISFALITRPDVQNQIEVFRRDLLRTAKFVNQIDFAFFLAQPSTLMDRMRILPPTGASENDRWLTIEAFNQPPMQPVTGVPIDPDLREPLHLHWSKLRLAWLQEDAATVNTELAAFCDLLPQIAHDIYPDQDRLGWESWYFRAGSMTWSWLIYLLATMFLLGAVVYRWRTARWIG
;
A
#
# COMPACT_ATOMS: atom_id res chain seq x y z
N MET A 1 -20.82 26.40 -37.98
CA MET A 1 -21.55 25.46 -37.09
C MET A 1 -21.07 25.67 -35.67
N LYS A 2 -21.90 26.35 -34.86
CA LYS A 2 -22.06 26.34 -33.37
C LYS A 2 -20.80 26.57 -32.50
N HIS A 3 -20.53 27.81 -32.04
CA HIS A 3 -20.97 28.50 -30.78
C HIS A 3 -20.06 28.16 -29.58
N TRP A 4 -19.19 29.05 -29.07
CA TRP A 4 -19.41 30.24 -28.20
C TRP A 4 -20.14 29.91 -26.88
N LEU A 5 -19.55 30.25 -25.73
CA LEU A 5 -20.01 31.41 -24.94
C LEU A 5 -19.03 31.81 -23.81
N THR A 6 -18.78 33.12 -23.77
CA THR A 6 -18.25 33.90 -22.66
C THR A 6 -19.34 34.92 -22.28
N ILE A 7 -19.24 35.51 -21.08
CA ILE A 7 -19.83 36.78 -20.60
C ILE A 7 -21.05 36.62 -19.66
N LEU A 8 -20.92 37.03 -18.38
CA LEU A 8 -21.40 38.34 -17.88
C LEU A 8 -20.92 38.61 -16.44
N GLY A 9 -20.41 39.82 -16.22
CA GLY A 9 -20.19 40.40 -14.89
C GLY A 9 -21.39 41.25 -14.45
N VAL A 10 -21.49 41.50 -13.15
CA VAL A 10 -22.31 42.58 -12.56
C VAL A 10 -21.50 43.24 -11.44
N ALA A 11 -21.46 44.56 -11.47
CA ALA A 11 -20.77 45.44 -10.54
C ALA A 11 -21.70 45.97 -9.43
N LEU A 12 -21.07 46.32 -8.30
CA LEU A 12 -21.39 47.27 -7.23
C LEU A 12 -22.80 47.89 -7.13
N LEU A 13 -23.33 47.94 -5.89
CA LEU A 13 -23.64 49.23 -5.24
C LEU A 13 -23.74 49.12 -3.70
N SER A 14 -23.19 50.13 -3.02
CA SER A 14 -23.19 50.40 -1.58
C SER A 14 -24.55 50.84 -1.02
N LEU A 15 -24.78 50.70 0.29
CA LEU A 15 -25.39 51.71 1.20
C LEU A 15 -25.40 51.14 2.65
N LEU A 16 -24.64 51.71 3.58
CA LEU A 16 -25.03 52.73 4.56
C LEU A 16 -25.92 52.19 5.72
N ALA A 17 -25.31 52.11 6.91
CA ALA A 17 -25.98 51.94 8.20
C ALA A 17 -26.73 53.23 8.61
N PRO A 18 -27.72 53.13 9.51
CA PRO A 18 -27.58 53.84 10.78
C PRO A 18 -28.08 53.09 12.03
N ASP A 19 -27.77 53.72 13.16
CA ASP A 19 -27.84 53.34 14.58
C ASP A 19 -29.13 52.73 15.17
N ALA A 20 -28.92 52.07 16.31
CA ALA A 20 -29.85 51.44 17.25
C ALA A 20 -30.88 52.41 17.89
N PRO A 21 -31.89 51.88 18.63
CA PRO A 21 -31.69 51.70 20.08
C PRO A 21 -32.36 50.45 20.69
N ALA A 22 -32.00 50.21 21.96
CA ALA A 22 -32.41 49.12 22.83
C ALA A 22 -33.90 49.13 23.23
N ALA A 23 -34.49 47.95 23.41
CA ALA A 23 -35.58 47.69 24.34
C ALA A 23 -35.60 46.20 24.75
N GLU A 24 -35.84 46.00 26.03
CA GLU A 24 -35.92 44.75 26.78
C GLU A 24 -37.12 43.88 26.39
N GLY A 25 -37.02 42.56 26.63
CA GLY A 25 -38.17 41.74 26.96
C GLY A 25 -38.44 40.53 26.04
N ASP A 26 -38.28 39.35 26.66
CA ASP A 26 -39.19 38.21 26.58
C ASP A 26 -39.00 37.07 25.55
N THR A 27 -38.69 35.89 26.12
CA THR A 27 -39.04 34.51 25.72
C THR A 27 -38.48 33.92 24.40
N PRO A 28 -37.79 32.75 24.46
CA PRO A 28 -37.14 32.13 23.30
C PRO A 28 -38.14 31.40 22.40
N ALA A 29 -38.29 31.88 21.17
CA ALA A 29 -38.85 31.12 20.06
C ALA A 29 -37.74 30.28 19.39
N ALA A 30 -37.99 28.99 19.24
CA ALA A 30 -37.12 28.05 18.55
C ALA A 30 -36.89 28.49 17.10
N PRO A 31 -35.62 28.55 16.62
CA PRO A 31 -35.37 28.63 15.21
C PRO A 31 -35.27 27.21 14.63
N ASP A 32 -36.27 26.87 13.81
CA ASP A 32 -36.15 25.87 12.75
C ASP A 32 -34.95 26.24 11.86
N ALA A 33 -33.79 25.64 12.15
CA ALA A 33 -32.64 25.67 11.27
C ALA A 33 -32.62 24.37 10.46
N GLN A 34 -33.38 24.35 9.36
CA GLN A 34 -33.06 23.51 8.21
C GLN A 34 -31.72 23.98 7.65
N ALA A 35 -30.63 23.45 8.20
CA ALA A 35 -29.33 23.51 7.57
C ALA A 35 -29.43 22.75 6.25
N SER A 36 -29.41 23.49 5.15
CA SER A 36 -29.20 22.99 3.81
C SER A 36 -27.89 22.19 3.80
N GLU A 37 -28.01 20.86 3.86
CA GLU A 37 -26.91 19.92 3.71
C GLU A 37 -26.40 20.04 2.26
N ALA A 38 -25.40 20.89 2.06
CA ALA A 38 -24.65 20.93 0.82
C ALA A 38 -24.05 19.53 0.59
N PRO A 39 -23.94 19.06 -0.67
CA PRO A 39 -23.32 17.77 -0.95
C PRO A 39 -21.90 17.79 -0.39
N ALA A 40 -21.64 16.98 0.65
CA ALA A 40 -20.30 16.80 1.16
C ALA A 40 -19.42 16.29 0.00
N GLU A 41 -18.35 17.02 -0.30
CA GLU A 41 -17.35 16.52 -1.24
C GLU A 41 -16.87 15.15 -0.75
N PRO A 42 -16.62 14.18 -1.67
CA PRO A 42 -16.17 12.86 -1.27
C PRO A 42 -14.86 13.01 -0.49
N VAL A 43 -14.92 12.70 0.82
CA VAL A 43 -13.75 12.70 1.68
C VAL A 43 -12.79 11.65 1.12
N ALA A 44 -11.64 12.11 0.61
CA ALA A 44 -10.58 11.22 0.14
C ALA A 44 -10.24 10.23 1.26
N THR A 45 -10.11 8.95 0.90
CA THR A 45 -9.77 7.94 1.91
C THR A 45 -8.36 8.20 2.45
N PHE A 46 -8.08 7.83 3.70
CA PHE A 46 -6.74 7.98 4.30
C PHE A 46 -5.64 7.47 3.36
N ALA A 47 -5.85 6.31 2.72
CA ALA A 47 -4.92 5.71 1.77
C ALA A 47 -4.61 6.57 0.53
N GLU A 48 -5.57 7.37 0.05
CA GLU A 48 -5.39 8.26 -1.10
C GLU A 48 -4.68 9.57 -0.72
N SER A 49 -4.76 9.96 0.55
CA SER A 49 -4.17 11.19 1.07
C SER A 49 -2.70 11.06 1.52
N VAL A 50 -2.20 9.83 1.67
CA VAL A 50 -0.83 9.55 2.08
C VAL A 50 0.10 9.49 0.86
N ASP A 51 1.10 10.36 0.83
CA ASP A 51 2.17 10.37 -0.16
C ASP A 51 3.31 9.45 0.27
N LEU A 52 3.43 8.32 -0.43
CA LEU A 52 4.47 7.32 -0.18
C LEU A 52 5.64 7.42 -1.16
N THR A 53 5.67 8.44 -2.04
CA THR A 53 6.77 8.62 -2.99
C THR A 53 8.15 8.78 -2.36
N PRO A 54 8.33 9.34 -1.13
CA PRO A 54 9.65 9.36 -0.49
C PRO A 54 10.28 7.97 -0.30
N LEU A 55 9.45 6.93 -0.08
CA LEU A 55 9.92 5.54 0.08
C LEU A 55 10.43 4.91 -1.21
N ASP A 56 10.13 5.47 -2.38
CA ASP A 56 10.60 4.95 -3.65
C ASP A 56 12.13 5.00 -3.78
N ARG A 57 12.77 5.86 -2.99
CA ARG A 57 14.23 6.08 -2.96
C ARG A 57 14.92 5.39 -1.79
N ILE A 58 14.18 4.60 -1.00
CA ILE A 58 14.72 3.94 0.18
C ILE A 58 15.13 2.51 -0.16
N ALA A 59 16.35 2.17 0.25
CA ALA A 59 16.92 0.84 0.17
C ALA A 59 16.51 0.00 1.38
N VAL A 60 16.30 -1.30 1.14
CA VAL A 60 16.07 -2.31 2.16
C VAL A 60 16.92 -3.53 1.84
N GLN A 61 17.53 -4.14 2.85
CA GLN A 61 18.21 -5.41 2.68
C GLN A 61 17.28 -6.57 3.04
N TRP A 62 17.07 -7.50 2.11
CA TRP A 62 16.31 -8.72 2.39
C TRP A 62 16.99 -9.92 1.71
N GLU A 63 17.16 -11.01 2.46
CA GLU A 63 17.83 -12.24 1.98
C GLU A 63 19.24 -11.98 1.39
N GLY A 64 20.01 -11.11 2.03
CA GLY A 64 21.38 -10.76 1.61
C GLY A 64 21.46 -9.89 0.36
N ARG A 65 20.32 -9.38 -0.14
CA ARG A 65 20.27 -8.47 -1.29
C ARG A 65 19.66 -7.13 -0.89
N VAL A 66 20.29 -6.04 -1.33
CA VAL A 66 19.70 -4.70 -1.26
C VAL A 66 18.76 -4.48 -2.45
N LYS A 67 17.54 -4.02 -2.16
CA LYS A 67 16.47 -3.72 -3.14
C LYS A 67 15.72 -2.46 -2.71
N SER A 68 14.92 -1.87 -3.60
CA SER A 68 14.02 -0.78 -3.22
C SER A 68 12.96 -1.23 -2.20
N PHE A 69 12.48 -0.31 -1.36
CA PHE A 69 11.36 -0.56 -0.44
C PHE A 69 10.12 -1.01 -1.20
N TYR A 70 9.83 -0.38 -2.35
CA TYR A 70 8.71 -0.78 -3.20
C TYR A 70 8.80 -2.25 -3.63
N SER A 71 9.99 -2.71 -4.06
CA SER A 71 10.22 -4.12 -4.42
C SER A 71 9.91 -5.07 -3.27
N LEU A 72 10.38 -4.75 -2.05
CA LEU A 72 10.09 -5.55 -0.85
C LEU A 72 8.58 -5.57 -0.56
N ALA A 73 7.93 -4.40 -0.57
CA ALA A 73 6.52 -4.27 -0.25
C ALA A 73 5.65 -5.02 -1.27
N ARG A 74 5.95 -4.93 -2.55
CA ARG A 74 5.27 -5.67 -3.62
C ARG A 74 5.45 -7.18 -3.50
N GLU A 75 6.67 -7.65 -3.25
CA GLU A 75 6.95 -9.07 -3.08
C GLU A 75 6.18 -9.64 -1.88
N THR A 76 6.23 -8.92 -0.75
CA THR A 76 5.60 -9.34 0.51
C THR A 76 4.07 -9.31 0.40
N THR A 77 3.50 -8.18 0.00
CA THR A 77 2.03 -8.06 -0.13
C THR A 77 1.48 -8.91 -1.27
N GLY A 78 2.25 -9.14 -2.34
CA GLY A 78 1.89 -10.10 -3.39
C GLY A 78 1.90 -11.56 -2.93
N GLY A 79 2.77 -11.89 -1.96
CA GLY A 79 2.74 -13.19 -1.26
C GLY A 79 1.47 -13.40 -0.42
N ILE A 80 0.87 -12.32 0.06
CA ILE A 80 -0.38 -12.33 0.86
C ILE A 80 -1.62 -12.27 -0.05
N THR A 81 -1.69 -11.24 -0.89
CA THR A 81 -2.85 -10.87 -1.73
C THR A 81 -2.91 -11.54 -3.09
N GLY A 82 -1.83 -12.20 -3.51
CA GLY A 82 -1.70 -12.75 -4.84
C GLY A 82 -1.63 -11.66 -5.92
N PRO A 83 -2.08 -11.95 -7.15
CA PRO A 83 -1.86 -11.06 -8.30
C PRO A 83 -2.81 -9.84 -8.35
N ARG A 84 -3.88 -9.82 -7.55
CA ARG A 84 -4.96 -8.82 -7.66
C ARG A 84 -4.77 -7.59 -6.77
N GLY A 85 -3.76 -7.59 -5.90
CA GLY A 85 -3.60 -6.57 -4.87
C GLY A 85 -4.82 -6.49 -3.96
N LEU A 86 -4.95 -5.39 -3.23
CA LEU A 86 -6.09 -5.14 -2.35
C LEU A 86 -6.75 -3.81 -2.72
N GLU A 87 -7.96 -3.86 -3.29
CA GLU A 87 -8.82 -2.67 -3.49
C GLU A 87 -8.16 -1.47 -4.21
N GLY A 88 -7.15 -1.72 -5.06
CA GLY A 88 -6.40 -0.65 -5.73
C GLY A 88 -5.37 0.07 -4.85
N GLN A 89 -5.19 -0.34 -3.60
CA GLN A 89 -4.15 0.19 -2.71
C GLN A 89 -2.75 -0.11 -3.26
N SER A 90 -1.84 0.83 -3.02
CA SER A 90 -0.42 0.61 -3.28
C SER A 90 0.13 -0.52 -2.39
N PRO A 91 0.98 -1.41 -2.91
CA PRO A 91 1.67 -2.42 -2.10
C PRO A 91 2.43 -1.83 -0.90
N VAL A 92 2.97 -0.61 -1.05
CA VAL A 92 3.68 0.11 0.02
C VAL A 92 2.72 0.52 1.13
N PHE A 93 1.54 1.02 0.76
CA PHE A 93 0.50 1.40 1.73
C PHE A 93 0.04 0.16 2.50
N THR A 94 -0.38 -0.89 1.80
CA THR A 94 -0.85 -2.13 2.43
C THR A 94 0.22 -2.77 3.32
N TYR A 95 1.50 -2.69 2.94
CA TYR A 95 2.60 -3.20 3.77
C TYR A 95 2.71 -2.45 5.11
N LEU A 96 2.72 -1.11 5.07
CA LEU A 96 2.82 -0.29 6.28
C LEU A 96 1.56 -0.36 7.13
N ASP A 97 0.39 -0.35 6.50
CA ASP A 97 -0.89 -0.39 7.20
C ASP A 97 -1.13 -1.77 7.85
N LEU A 98 -0.73 -2.88 7.23
CA LEU A 98 -0.71 -4.19 7.88
C LEU A 98 0.24 -4.24 9.08
N MET A 99 1.38 -3.55 8.99
CA MET A 99 2.37 -3.52 10.07
C MET A 99 1.90 -2.68 11.25
N PHE A 100 1.18 -1.57 11.02
CA PHE A 100 0.73 -0.67 12.08
C PHE A 100 -0.68 -0.97 12.59
N ARG A 101 -1.59 -1.40 11.71
CA ARG A 101 -3.03 -1.56 11.95
C ARG A 101 -3.55 -2.90 11.40
N PRO A 102 -2.97 -4.05 11.80
CA PRO A 102 -3.37 -5.37 11.29
C PRO A 102 -4.86 -5.68 11.49
N GLU A 103 -5.48 -5.14 12.54
CA GLU A 103 -6.90 -5.30 12.87
C GLU A 103 -7.83 -4.78 11.76
N SER A 104 -7.42 -3.73 11.03
CA SER A 104 -8.19 -3.14 9.93
C SER A 104 -8.39 -4.10 8.75
N TYR A 105 -7.61 -5.19 8.73
CA TYR A 105 -7.59 -6.19 7.68
C TYR A 105 -8.19 -7.53 8.10
N HIS A 106 -8.56 -7.70 9.37
CA HIS A 106 -9.05 -8.98 9.90
C HIS A 106 -10.27 -9.51 9.13
N HIS A 107 -11.16 -8.60 8.71
CA HIS A 107 -12.39 -8.90 7.97
C HIS A 107 -12.30 -8.61 6.47
N ARG A 108 -11.14 -8.18 5.95
CA ARG A 108 -10.98 -7.87 4.52
C ARG A 108 -10.51 -9.10 3.76
N ASP A 109 -11.10 -9.34 2.59
CA ASP A 109 -10.72 -10.45 1.72
C ASP A 109 -9.34 -10.20 1.09
N MET A 110 -8.31 -10.70 1.76
CA MET A 110 -6.91 -10.42 1.45
C MET A 110 -6.13 -11.69 1.13
N VAL A 111 -6.31 -12.78 1.88
CA VAL A 111 -5.45 -13.96 1.73
C VAL A 111 -5.78 -14.69 0.44
N TYR A 112 -4.80 -14.85 -0.44
CA TYR A 112 -5.02 -15.49 -1.74
C TYR A 112 -4.88 -17.02 -1.69
N VAL A 113 -5.99 -17.72 -1.87
CA VAL A 113 -6.04 -19.17 -2.07
C VAL A 113 -5.83 -19.45 -3.55
N LYS A 114 -4.69 -20.01 -3.97
CA LYS A 114 -4.38 -20.18 -5.40
C LYS A 114 -5.17 -21.30 -6.10
N ASN A 115 -5.52 -22.37 -5.40
CA ASN A 115 -6.16 -23.55 -6.00
C ASN A 115 -7.68 -23.37 -6.10
N GLN A 116 -8.23 -23.48 -7.32
CA GLN A 116 -9.67 -23.27 -7.56
C GLN A 116 -10.57 -24.34 -6.92
N ALA A 117 -10.17 -25.61 -6.93
CA ALA A 117 -10.95 -26.68 -6.30
C ALA A 117 -11.06 -26.47 -4.78
N MET A 118 -9.95 -26.11 -4.12
CA MET A 118 -9.96 -25.76 -2.70
C MET A 118 -10.86 -24.56 -2.40
N ARG A 119 -10.90 -23.54 -3.27
CA ARG A 119 -11.82 -22.41 -3.10
C ARG A 119 -13.28 -22.88 -3.09
N GLY A 120 -13.66 -23.73 -4.04
CA GLY A 120 -15.03 -24.25 -4.13
C GLY A 120 -15.42 -25.03 -2.87
N GLU A 121 -14.53 -25.89 -2.37
CA GLU A 121 -14.78 -26.65 -1.15
C GLU A 121 -14.86 -25.75 0.10
N ILE A 122 -13.97 -24.77 0.24
CA ILE A 122 -14.03 -23.78 1.33
C ILE A 122 -15.33 -22.95 1.25
N ALA A 123 -15.71 -22.51 0.04
CA ALA A 123 -16.94 -21.74 -0.18
C ALA A 123 -18.18 -22.53 0.23
N ASN A 124 -18.29 -23.79 -0.22
CA ASN A 124 -19.37 -24.69 0.15
C ASN A 124 -19.44 -24.90 1.66
N GLN A 125 -18.30 -25.12 2.32
CA GLN A 125 -18.23 -25.29 3.77
C GLN A 125 -18.75 -24.04 4.52
N LEU A 126 -18.43 -22.84 4.05
CA LEU A 126 -18.88 -21.59 4.64
C LEU A 126 -20.37 -21.32 4.38
N LEU A 127 -20.90 -21.72 3.22
CA LEU A 127 -22.34 -21.66 2.90
C LEU A 127 -23.15 -22.61 3.78
N GLU A 128 -22.70 -23.85 3.94
CA GLU A 128 -23.34 -24.85 4.81
C GLU A 128 -23.38 -24.39 6.27
N ALA A 129 -22.29 -23.76 6.73
CA ALA A 129 -22.19 -23.15 8.06
C ALA A 129 -22.99 -21.84 8.19
N ARG A 130 -23.61 -21.34 7.10
CA ARG A 130 -24.32 -20.05 7.03
C ARG A 130 -23.46 -18.86 7.48
N ALA A 131 -22.15 -18.94 7.25
CA ALA A 131 -21.20 -17.89 7.60
C ALA A 131 -21.11 -16.80 6.54
N VAL A 132 -21.48 -17.11 5.30
CA VAL A 132 -21.45 -16.24 4.12
C VAL A 132 -22.69 -16.51 3.26
N ASP A 133 -22.96 -15.62 2.30
CA ASP A 133 -24.01 -15.79 1.30
C ASP A 133 -23.45 -16.31 -0.05
N GLU A 134 -24.36 -16.66 -0.96
CA GLU A 134 -24.02 -17.19 -2.28
C GLU A 134 -23.19 -16.19 -3.11
N ALA A 135 -23.51 -14.90 -3.00
CA ALA A 135 -22.81 -13.83 -3.71
C ALA A 135 -21.34 -13.74 -3.29
N TRP A 136 -21.06 -13.84 -1.98
CA TRP A 136 -19.69 -13.91 -1.48
C TRP A 136 -18.98 -15.18 -1.95
N ALA A 137 -19.64 -16.35 -1.92
CA ALA A 137 -19.07 -17.62 -2.35
C ALA A 137 -18.64 -17.61 -3.84
N GLU A 138 -19.48 -17.03 -4.72
CA GLU A 138 -19.15 -16.81 -6.13
C GLU A 138 -17.96 -15.86 -6.31
N HIS A 139 -17.96 -14.76 -5.54
CA HIS A 139 -16.86 -13.79 -5.54
C HIS A 139 -15.54 -14.42 -5.08
N PHE A 140 -15.55 -15.19 -4.00
CA PHE A 140 -14.37 -15.90 -3.50
C PHE A 140 -13.89 -16.96 -4.50
N THR A 141 -14.77 -17.74 -5.10
CA THR A 141 -14.39 -18.78 -6.06
C THR A 141 -13.68 -18.17 -7.28
N SER A 142 -14.17 -17.02 -7.77
CA SER A 142 -13.58 -16.30 -8.92
C SER A 142 -12.30 -15.53 -8.58
N ARG A 143 -12.29 -14.78 -7.47
CA ARG A 143 -11.16 -13.93 -7.07
C ARG A 143 -10.09 -14.64 -6.26
N GLY A 144 -10.48 -15.61 -5.44
CA GLY A 144 -9.61 -16.40 -4.58
C GLY A 144 -9.09 -15.68 -3.35
N GLN A 145 -9.67 -14.54 -2.95
CA GLN A 145 -9.26 -13.80 -1.76
C GLN A 145 -10.27 -14.04 -0.64
N ILE A 146 -9.77 -14.36 0.55
CA ILE A 146 -10.58 -14.63 1.75
C ILE A 146 -10.01 -13.86 2.95
N SER A 147 -10.88 -13.41 3.84
CA SER A 147 -10.49 -12.72 5.06
C SER A 147 -9.91 -13.65 6.12
N PHE A 148 -9.01 -13.12 6.97
CA PHE A 148 -8.47 -13.85 8.11
C PHE A 148 -9.55 -14.38 9.03
N ALA A 149 -10.58 -13.58 9.28
CA ALA A 149 -11.73 -13.95 10.09
C ALA A 149 -12.42 -15.22 9.58
N LEU A 150 -12.57 -15.38 8.26
CA LEU A 150 -13.25 -16.53 7.66
C LEU A 150 -12.33 -17.75 7.58
N ILE A 151 -11.06 -17.57 7.18
CA ILE A 151 -10.16 -18.71 7.02
C ILE A 151 -9.70 -19.32 8.34
N THR A 152 -9.71 -18.56 9.44
CA THR A 152 -9.37 -19.07 10.80
C THR A 152 -10.53 -19.76 11.51
N ARG A 153 -11.73 -19.78 10.91
CA ARG A 153 -12.88 -20.45 11.53
C ARG A 153 -12.64 -21.97 11.67
N PRO A 154 -13.14 -22.61 12.74
CA PRO A 154 -12.91 -24.03 12.97
C PRO A 154 -13.39 -24.96 11.83
N ASP A 155 -14.50 -24.64 11.18
CA ASP A 155 -15.05 -25.36 10.03
C ASP A 155 -14.08 -25.33 8.83
N VAL A 156 -13.57 -24.14 8.48
CA VAL A 156 -12.58 -23.98 7.41
C VAL A 156 -11.23 -24.61 7.78
N GLN A 157 -10.79 -24.47 9.03
CA GLN A 157 -9.54 -25.07 9.51
C GLN A 157 -9.58 -26.60 9.44
N ASN A 158 -10.71 -27.22 9.80
CA ASN A 158 -10.90 -28.66 9.63
C ASN A 158 -10.76 -29.08 8.16
N GLN A 159 -11.33 -28.31 7.24
CA GLN A 159 -11.19 -28.57 5.79
C GLN A 159 -9.74 -28.39 5.32
N ILE A 160 -9.03 -27.36 5.81
CA ILE A 160 -7.60 -27.16 5.51
C ILE A 160 -6.76 -28.34 6.01
N GLU A 161 -7.08 -28.93 7.16
CA GLU A 161 -6.38 -30.12 7.65
C GLU A 161 -6.64 -31.36 6.79
N VAL A 162 -7.83 -31.49 6.19
CA VAL A 162 -8.08 -32.51 5.17
C VAL A 162 -7.18 -32.29 3.95
N PHE A 163 -7.05 -31.04 3.47
CA PHE A 163 -6.12 -30.70 2.40
C PHE A 163 -4.66 -30.98 2.78
N ARG A 164 -4.26 -30.66 4.01
CA ARG A 164 -2.89 -30.90 4.48
C ARG A 164 -2.50 -32.39 4.38
N ARG A 165 -3.45 -33.31 4.55
CA ARG A 165 -3.24 -34.76 4.42
C ARG A 165 -3.14 -35.22 2.95
N ASP A 166 -3.73 -34.51 2.00
CA ASP A 166 -3.58 -34.78 0.57
C ASP A 166 -2.31 -34.10 0.02
N LEU A 167 -1.17 -34.75 0.30
CA LEU A 167 0.17 -34.29 -0.05
C LEU A 167 0.40 -34.14 -1.56
N LEU A 168 -0.27 -34.95 -2.38
CA LEU A 168 -0.06 -34.96 -3.82
C LEU A 168 -0.78 -33.80 -4.51
N ARG A 169 -1.96 -33.42 -4.02
CA ARG A 169 -2.82 -32.44 -4.73
C ARG A 169 -2.82 -31.07 -4.08
N THR A 170 -2.80 -30.99 -2.75
CA THR A 170 -3.18 -29.74 -2.06
C THR A 170 -2.14 -29.17 -1.09
N ALA A 171 -1.18 -29.98 -0.61
CA ALA A 171 -0.18 -29.52 0.36
C ALA A 171 0.59 -28.25 -0.05
N LYS A 172 0.99 -28.11 -1.32
CA LYS A 172 1.67 -26.89 -1.80
C LYS A 172 0.82 -25.63 -1.59
N PHE A 173 -0.50 -25.74 -1.77
CA PHE A 173 -1.41 -24.61 -1.66
C PHE A 173 -1.75 -24.30 -0.20
N VAL A 174 -1.82 -25.31 0.66
CA VAL A 174 -1.89 -25.11 2.12
C VAL A 174 -0.64 -24.38 2.62
N ASN A 175 0.55 -24.80 2.19
CA ASN A 175 1.80 -24.10 2.53
C ASN A 175 1.82 -22.64 2.05
N GLN A 176 1.17 -22.33 0.93
CA GLN A 176 1.04 -20.94 0.45
C GLN A 176 0.12 -20.11 1.35
N ILE A 177 -0.97 -20.70 1.84
CA ILE A 177 -1.86 -20.06 2.82
C ILE A 177 -1.07 -19.81 4.12
N ASP A 178 -0.43 -20.84 4.67
CA ASP A 178 0.37 -20.73 5.89
C ASP A 178 1.47 -19.65 5.76
N PHE A 179 2.12 -19.57 4.59
CA PHE A 179 3.10 -18.53 4.29
C PHE A 179 2.48 -17.13 4.20
N ALA A 180 1.31 -16.97 3.59
CA ALA A 180 0.59 -15.69 3.55
C ALA A 180 0.23 -15.19 4.95
N PHE A 181 -0.22 -16.09 5.84
CA PHE A 181 -0.45 -15.76 7.24
C PHE A 181 0.82 -15.32 7.95
N PHE A 182 1.92 -16.07 7.78
CA PHE A 182 3.21 -15.72 8.36
C PHE A 182 3.69 -14.33 7.88
N LEU A 183 3.56 -14.04 6.58
CA LEU A 183 3.96 -12.76 6.00
C LEU A 183 3.14 -11.57 6.51
N ALA A 184 1.85 -11.77 6.78
CA ALA A 184 0.96 -10.70 7.22
C ALA A 184 1.12 -10.32 8.69
N GLN A 185 1.93 -11.06 9.47
CA GLN A 185 2.18 -10.73 10.87
C GLN A 185 2.99 -9.44 10.98
N PRO A 186 2.61 -8.50 11.87
CA PRO A 186 3.34 -7.23 12.06
C PRO A 186 4.82 -7.41 12.40
N SER A 187 5.15 -8.41 13.24
CA SER A 187 6.54 -8.76 13.57
C SER A 187 7.32 -9.22 12.34
N THR A 188 6.74 -10.09 11.51
CA THR A 188 7.37 -10.53 10.25
C THR A 188 7.60 -9.37 9.30
N LEU A 189 6.64 -8.45 9.19
CA LEU A 189 6.79 -7.24 8.36
C LEU A 189 7.93 -6.36 8.90
N MET A 190 7.95 -6.07 10.20
CA MET A 190 9.01 -5.31 10.85
C MET A 190 10.39 -5.96 10.67
N ASP A 191 10.49 -7.28 10.83
CA ASP A 191 11.72 -8.05 10.68
C ASP A 191 12.28 -8.06 9.25
N ARG A 192 11.38 -7.93 8.26
CA ARG A 192 11.71 -7.80 6.83
C ARG A 192 12.19 -6.40 6.47
N MET A 193 11.73 -5.38 7.19
CA MET A 193 12.09 -3.98 6.95
C MET A 193 13.47 -3.63 7.55
N ARG A 194 14.52 -4.21 6.98
CA ARG A 194 15.91 -3.92 7.34
C ARG A 194 16.44 -2.73 6.55
N ILE A 195 16.21 -1.54 7.08
CA ILE A 195 16.49 -0.27 6.39
C ILE A 195 17.67 0.50 7.00
N LEU A 196 18.20 0.04 8.13
CA LEU A 196 19.31 0.70 8.81
C LEU A 196 20.62 -0.01 8.44
N PRO A 197 21.43 0.56 7.53
CA PRO A 197 22.71 -0.01 7.18
C PRO A 197 23.67 0.06 8.38
N PRO A 198 24.55 -0.94 8.54
CA PRO A 198 25.57 -0.90 9.57
C PRO A 198 26.70 0.08 9.20
N THR A 199 27.03 1.02 10.08
CA THR A 199 28.15 1.96 9.87
C THR A 199 29.50 1.26 9.96
N GLY A 200 30.41 1.60 9.04
CA GLY A 200 31.76 1.02 8.97
C GLY A 200 31.80 -0.47 8.57
N ALA A 201 30.67 -1.03 8.15
CA ALA A 201 30.53 -2.41 7.71
C ALA A 201 30.57 -2.54 6.18
N SER A 202 30.80 -3.76 5.72
CA SER A 202 30.80 -4.12 4.31
C SER A 202 29.37 -4.17 3.75
N GLU A 203 29.24 -4.08 2.42
CA GLU A 203 27.97 -4.18 1.70
C GLU A 203 27.18 -5.49 2.00
N ASN A 204 27.88 -6.53 2.46
CA ASN A 204 27.30 -7.84 2.79
C ASN A 204 26.81 -7.96 4.23
N ASP A 205 27.11 -7.00 5.09
CA ASP A 205 26.70 -7.07 6.48
C ASP A 205 25.19 -6.87 6.63
N ARG A 206 24.62 -7.53 7.63
CA ARG A 206 23.17 -7.56 7.82
C ARG A 206 22.67 -6.22 8.33
N TRP A 207 21.77 -5.60 7.56
CA TRP A 207 21.09 -4.37 7.96
C TRP A 207 20.16 -4.62 9.14
N LEU A 208 20.02 -3.59 9.96
CA LEU A 208 19.20 -3.59 11.15
C LEU A 208 17.78 -3.12 10.83
N THR A 209 16.84 -3.55 11.67
CA THR A 209 15.46 -3.07 11.67
C THR A 209 15.35 -1.83 12.55
N ILE A 210 14.27 -1.08 12.40
CA ILE A 210 14.02 0.13 13.22
C ILE A 210 13.89 -0.20 14.71
N GLU A 211 13.54 -1.46 15.04
CA GLU A 211 13.50 -1.94 16.43
C GLU A 211 14.87 -1.90 17.13
N ALA A 212 15.98 -1.78 16.39
CA ALA A 212 17.29 -1.54 16.98
C ALA A 212 17.31 -0.28 17.86
N PHE A 213 16.43 0.69 17.62
CA PHE A 213 16.29 1.87 18.45
C PHE A 213 15.65 1.59 19.82
N ASN A 214 14.85 0.52 19.95
CA ASN A 214 14.17 0.16 21.20
C ASN A 214 15.11 -0.53 22.22
N GLN A 215 16.33 -0.89 21.81
CA GLN A 215 17.30 -1.47 22.73
C GLN A 215 17.85 -0.39 23.68
N PRO A 216 17.94 -0.66 24.99
CA PRO A 216 18.44 0.30 25.96
C PRO A 216 19.88 0.73 25.60
N PRO A 217 20.21 2.03 25.72
CA PRO A 217 21.47 2.61 25.22
C PRO A 217 22.74 2.00 25.83
N MET A 218 22.62 1.24 26.92
CA MET A 218 23.75 0.64 27.64
C MET A 218 24.11 -0.78 27.20
N GLN A 219 23.34 -1.40 26.31
CA GLN A 219 23.83 -2.58 25.60
C GLN A 219 24.38 -2.10 24.26
N PRO A 220 25.69 -2.25 23.98
CA PRO A 220 26.16 -2.09 22.61
C PRO A 220 25.32 -3.04 21.78
N VAL A 221 24.53 -2.51 20.84
CA VAL A 221 24.02 -3.31 19.73
C VAL A 221 25.28 -3.86 19.09
N THR A 222 25.61 -5.11 19.36
CA THR A 222 26.88 -5.69 18.94
C THR A 222 26.99 -5.53 17.44
N GLY A 223 27.92 -4.66 17.00
CA GLY A 223 28.35 -4.55 15.62
C GLY A 223 28.01 -3.27 14.85
N VAL A 224 27.31 -2.26 15.39
CA VAL A 224 26.97 -1.07 14.56
C VAL A 224 26.87 0.26 15.34
N PRO A 225 27.81 1.20 15.16
CA PRO A 225 27.69 2.56 15.69
C PRO A 225 26.89 3.48 14.75
N ILE A 226 25.55 3.46 14.80
CA ILE A 226 24.78 4.56 14.18
C ILE A 226 25.18 5.86 14.90
N ASP A 227 25.50 6.90 14.14
CA ASP A 227 25.82 8.22 14.68
C ASP A 227 24.70 8.66 15.66
N PRO A 228 25.01 8.97 16.93
CA PRO A 228 24.04 9.47 17.89
C PRO A 228 23.21 10.65 17.35
N ASP A 229 23.83 11.52 16.54
CA ASP A 229 23.19 12.72 15.99
C ASP A 229 22.10 12.38 14.97
N LEU A 230 22.19 11.22 14.31
CA LEU A 230 21.17 10.72 13.38
C LEU A 230 20.17 9.78 14.06
N ARG A 231 20.59 9.07 15.10
CA ARG A 231 19.77 8.06 15.80
C ARG A 231 18.53 8.68 16.44
N GLU A 232 18.68 9.78 17.18
CA GLU A 232 17.55 10.40 17.89
C GLU A 232 16.49 10.96 16.93
N PRO A 233 16.85 11.75 15.89
CA PRO A 233 15.88 12.23 14.90
C PRO A 233 15.17 11.07 14.16
N LEU A 234 15.90 10.04 13.73
CA LEU A 234 15.31 8.87 13.06
C LEU A 234 14.26 8.18 13.93
N HIS A 235 14.59 7.93 15.20
CA HIS A 235 13.65 7.32 16.14
C HIS A 235 12.44 8.22 16.40
N LEU A 236 12.64 9.54 16.52
CA LEU A 236 11.58 10.51 16.71
C LEU A 236 10.60 10.54 15.52
N HIS A 237 11.12 10.72 14.30
CA HIS A 237 10.30 10.76 13.08
C HIS A 237 9.55 9.45 12.87
N TRP A 238 10.20 8.30 13.08
CA TRP A 238 9.53 7.00 13.00
C TRP A 238 8.40 6.85 14.02
N SER A 239 8.63 7.24 15.27
CA SER A 239 7.65 7.12 16.34
C SER A 239 6.43 8.01 16.08
N LYS A 240 6.66 9.25 15.63
CA LYS A 240 5.58 10.17 15.24
C LYS A 240 4.83 9.68 14.02
N LEU A 241 5.52 9.19 13.00
CA LEU A 241 4.91 8.58 11.81
C LEU A 241 3.97 7.44 12.22
N ARG A 242 4.44 6.52 13.09
CA ARG A 242 3.60 5.41 13.57
C ARG A 242 2.37 5.93 14.31
N LEU A 243 2.50 6.91 15.19
CA LEU A 243 1.37 7.48 15.93
C LEU A 243 0.37 8.18 15.00
N ALA A 244 0.86 8.99 14.05
CA ALA A 244 0.02 9.66 13.06
C ALA A 244 -0.72 8.65 12.18
N TRP A 245 -0.06 7.55 11.80
CA TRP A 245 -0.68 6.49 11.01
C TRP A 245 -1.82 5.80 11.77
N LEU A 246 -1.62 5.50 13.07
CA LEU A 246 -2.66 4.96 13.94
C LEU A 246 -3.86 5.91 14.10
N GLN A 247 -3.63 7.22 13.96
CA GLN A 247 -4.65 8.26 14.04
C GLN A 247 -5.24 8.64 12.67
N GLU A 248 -4.79 8.01 11.59
CA GLU A 248 -5.16 8.36 10.21
C GLU A 248 -4.86 9.82 9.83
N ASP A 249 -3.87 10.47 10.47
CA ASP A 249 -3.45 11.84 10.17
C ASP A 249 -2.45 11.84 9.00
N ALA A 250 -2.98 11.92 7.78
CA ALA A 250 -2.18 11.90 6.56
C ALA A 250 -1.19 13.08 6.45
N ALA A 251 -1.53 14.26 6.96
CA ALA A 251 -0.64 15.42 6.89
C ALA A 251 0.63 15.20 7.72
N THR A 252 0.46 14.68 8.94
CA THR A 252 1.59 14.33 9.81
C THR A 252 2.34 13.12 9.27
N VAL A 253 1.66 12.10 8.73
CA VAL A 253 2.32 10.96 8.07
C VAL A 253 3.24 11.43 6.94
N ASN A 254 2.73 12.27 6.03
CA ASN A 254 3.51 12.75 4.88
C ASN A 254 4.74 13.55 5.32
N THR A 255 4.58 14.41 6.32
CA THR A 255 5.67 15.25 6.85
C THR A 255 6.75 14.40 7.52
N GLU A 256 6.36 13.51 8.43
CA GLU A 256 7.29 12.70 9.22
C GLU A 256 7.92 11.59 8.37
N LEU A 257 7.21 11.07 7.35
CA LEU A 257 7.75 10.10 6.40
C LEU A 257 8.85 10.72 5.53
N ALA A 258 8.62 11.92 5.00
CA ALA A 258 9.61 12.62 4.20
C ALA A 258 10.89 12.88 5.02
N ALA A 259 10.73 13.44 6.23
CA ALA A 259 11.86 13.69 7.13
C ALA A 259 12.63 12.40 7.50
N PHE A 260 11.90 11.30 7.74
CA PHE A 260 12.52 10.00 7.99
C PHE A 260 13.33 9.49 6.78
N CYS A 261 12.77 9.61 5.57
CA CYS A 261 13.41 9.17 4.33
C CYS A 261 14.63 10.01 3.98
N ASP A 262 14.65 11.31 4.32
CA ASP A 262 15.79 12.19 4.09
C ASP A 262 17.00 11.85 4.97
N LEU A 263 16.77 11.27 6.15
CA LEU A 263 17.82 10.92 7.12
C LEU A 263 18.47 9.56 6.86
N LEU A 264 17.71 8.55 6.39
CA LEU A 264 18.22 7.17 6.20
C LEU A 264 19.52 7.09 5.36
N PRO A 265 19.65 7.79 4.22
CA PRO A 265 20.83 7.72 3.36
C PRO A 265 22.06 8.38 3.98
N GLN A 266 21.89 9.18 5.04
CA GLN A 266 22.98 9.87 5.73
C GLN A 266 23.74 8.95 6.70
N ILE A 267 23.11 7.85 7.16
CA ILE A 267 23.69 6.93 8.16
C ILE A 267 24.99 6.29 7.65
N ALA A 268 24.99 5.81 6.41
CA ALA A 268 26.13 5.10 5.83
C ALA A 268 26.20 5.40 4.33
N HIS A 269 26.49 6.65 4.00
CA HIS A 269 26.48 7.16 2.63
C HIS A 269 27.28 6.30 1.65
N ASP A 270 28.43 5.75 2.10
CA ASP A 270 29.34 4.97 1.26
C ASP A 270 28.77 3.63 0.79
N ILE A 271 27.87 3.01 1.57
CA ILE A 271 27.25 1.71 1.24
C ILE A 271 25.78 1.84 0.82
N TYR A 272 25.20 3.04 0.96
CA TYR A 272 23.83 3.27 0.56
C TYR A 272 23.73 3.35 -0.98
N PRO A 273 22.80 2.61 -1.62
CA PRO A 273 22.67 2.68 -3.08
C PRO A 273 22.25 4.07 -3.55
N ASP A 274 22.60 4.39 -4.79
CA ASP A 274 22.13 5.60 -5.47
C ASP A 274 20.59 5.71 -5.45
N GLN A 275 20.10 6.81 -4.89
CA GLN A 275 18.67 7.09 -4.73
C GLN A 275 17.95 7.25 -6.06
N ASP A 276 18.61 7.80 -7.09
CA ASP A 276 18.00 7.96 -8.40
C ASP A 276 17.76 6.60 -9.05
N ARG A 277 18.73 5.69 -8.91
CA ARG A 277 18.59 4.29 -9.34
C ARG A 277 17.42 3.61 -8.62
N LEU A 278 17.27 3.79 -7.31
CA LEU A 278 16.16 3.22 -6.54
C LEU A 278 14.81 3.79 -6.98
N GLY A 279 14.74 5.11 -7.22
CA GLY A 279 13.54 5.77 -7.75
C GLY A 279 13.12 5.21 -9.10
N TRP A 280 14.08 5.00 -10.02
CA TRP A 280 13.83 4.36 -11.32
C TRP A 280 13.36 2.90 -11.18
N GLU A 281 13.93 2.15 -10.25
CA GLU A 281 13.52 0.77 -9.96
C GLU A 281 12.05 0.74 -9.50
N SER A 282 11.70 1.59 -8.52
CA SER A 282 10.34 1.71 -7.98
C SER A 282 9.34 2.11 -9.07
N TRP A 283 9.70 3.10 -9.91
CA TRP A 283 8.88 3.52 -11.05
C TRP A 283 8.71 2.39 -12.08
N TYR A 284 9.78 1.68 -12.44
CA TYR A 284 9.74 0.56 -13.38
C TYR A 284 8.74 -0.52 -12.94
N PHE A 285 8.75 -0.88 -11.66
CA PHE A 285 7.82 -1.87 -11.13
C PHE A 285 6.38 -1.33 -11.08
N ARG A 286 6.18 -0.06 -10.71
CA ARG A 286 4.85 0.57 -10.72
C ARG A 286 4.25 0.62 -12.12
N ALA A 287 5.07 0.86 -13.15
CA ALA A 287 4.69 0.83 -14.57
C ALA A 287 4.48 -0.60 -15.14
N GLY A 288 4.22 -1.60 -14.29
CA GLY A 288 3.94 -2.97 -14.69
C GLY A 288 5.15 -3.68 -15.32
N SER A 289 6.37 -3.36 -14.85
CA SER A 289 7.62 -3.88 -15.39
C SER A 289 7.78 -3.65 -16.89
N MET A 290 7.20 -2.55 -17.39
CA MET A 290 7.13 -2.22 -18.83
C MET A 290 6.62 -3.35 -19.73
N THR A 291 5.75 -4.22 -19.22
CA THR A 291 5.17 -5.32 -20.03
C THR A 291 4.40 -4.82 -21.26
N TRP A 292 3.89 -3.58 -21.22
CA TRP A 292 3.28 -2.90 -22.35
C TRP A 292 4.24 -2.59 -23.52
N SER A 293 5.56 -2.57 -23.29
CA SER A 293 6.55 -2.41 -24.37
C SER A 293 6.47 -3.53 -25.40
N TRP A 294 6.08 -4.74 -25.00
CA TRP A 294 5.83 -5.86 -25.92
C TRP A 294 4.69 -5.56 -26.91
N LEU A 295 3.70 -4.77 -26.52
CA LEU A 295 2.62 -4.35 -27.42
C LEU A 295 3.15 -3.39 -28.50
N ILE A 296 4.10 -2.51 -28.13
CA ILE A 296 4.78 -1.64 -29.10
C ILE A 296 5.58 -2.49 -30.08
N TYR A 297 6.36 -3.48 -29.59
CA TYR A 297 7.10 -4.38 -30.46
C TYR A 297 6.20 -5.23 -31.37
N LEU A 298 5.09 -5.73 -30.85
CA LEU A 298 4.10 -6.48 -31.64
C LEU A 298 3.50 -5.59 -32.73
N LEU A 299 3.11 -4.36 -32.39
CA LEU A 299 2.58 -3.39 -33.34
C LEU A 299 3.61 -3.03 -34.41
N ALA A 300 4.86 -2.75 -34.03
CA ALA A 300 5.96 -2.49 -34.96
C ALA A 300 6.20 -3.69 -35.89
N THR A 301 6.14 -4.91 -35.36
CA THR A 301 6.28 -6.14 -36.14
C THR A 301 5.13 -6.30 -37.15
N MET A 302 3.89 -5.97 -36.76
CA MET A 302 2.76 -5.97 -37.69
C MET A 302 2.95 -4.97 -38.83
N PHE A 303 3.44 -3.76 -38.54
CA PHE A 303 3.75 -2.77 -39.58
C PHE A 303 4.89 -3.21 -40.48
N LEU A 304 5.96 -3.77 -39.91
CA LEU A 304 7.09 -4.31 -40.67
C LEU A 304 6.65 -5.43 -41.62
N LEU A 305 5.87 -6.39 -41.13
CA LEU A 305 5.29 -7.46 -41.95
C LEU A 305 4.35 -6.89 -43.02
N GLY A 306 3.53 -5.89 -42.68
CA GLY A 306 2.70 -5.14 -43.62
C GLY A 306 3.50 -4.51 -44.76
N ALA A 307 4.63 -3.87 -44.43
CA ALA A 307 5.50 -3.21 -45.37
C ALA A 307 6.27 -4.18 -46.29
N VAL A 308 6.65 -5.35 -45.78
CA VAL A 308 7.41 -6.37 -46.51
C VAL A 308 6.49 -7.25 -47.36
N VAL A 309 5.46 -7.86 -46.76
CA VAL A 309 4.59 -8.85 -47.43
C VAL A 309 3.65 -8.17 -48.41
N TYR A 310 2.97 -7.10 -47.98
CA TYR A 310 1.96 -6.42 -48.81
C TYR A 310 2.54 -5.23 -49.59
N ARG A 311 3.84 -4.98 -49.47
CA ARG A 311 4.54 -3.82 -50.08
C ARG A 311 3.86 -2.48 -49.74
N TRP A 312 3.22 -2.40 -48.58
CA TRP A 312 2.48 -1.22 -48.17
C TRP A 312 3.45 -0.07 -47.87
N ARG A 313 3.47 0.93 -48.75
CA ARG A 313 4.43 2.05 -48.70
C ARG A 313 4.34 2.88 -47.41
N THR A 314 3.14 3.06 -46.86
CA THR A 314 2.92 3.88 -45.67
C THR A 314 3.42 3.20 -44.39
N ALA A 315 3.29 1.88 -44.29
CA ALA A 315 3.80 1.11 -43.15
C ALA A 315 5.33 1.19 -43.03
N ARG A 316 6.02 1.39 -44.16
CA ARG A 316 7.48 1.53 -44.24
C ARG A 316 8.03 2.86 -43.70
N TRP A 317 7.16 3.86 -43.54
CA TRP A 317 7.49 5.14 -42.91
C TRP A 317 7.18 5.16 -41.41
N ILE A 318 6.33 4.24 -40.93
CA ILE A 318 5.80 4.22 -39.57
C ILE A 318 6.54 3.21 -38.67
N GLY A 319 6.91 2.04 -39.22
CA GLY A 319 7.71 1.02 -38.52
C GLY A 319 9.19 1.17 -38.80
#